data_AF-A0A7W5SHV4-F1
#
_entry.id   AF-A0A7W5SHV4-F1
#
_cell.length_a   1.000
_cell.length_b   1.000
_cell.length_c   1.000
_cell.angle_alpha   90.00
_cell.angle_beta   90.00
_cell.angle_gamma   90.00
#
_symmetry.space_group_name_H-M   'P 1'
#
loop_
_entity.id
_entity.type
_entity.pdbx_description
1 polymer ?
#
loop_
_entity_poly.entity_id
_entity_poly.type
_entity_poly.pdbx_seq_one_letter_code
_entity_poly.pdbx_strand_id
1 'polypeptide(L)'
;MLGLQSTTNHCPHIGLSLLLALGTMLTAPKLTHASNAAAAVQRHENSATNALREDIAKNWNIVPGMEGARDVRVRMHLRLNRSGEIVGEPKVTVTGGPKGTQQAMAVAAMRAVLRAAPFKNLPIDQYDDWKEVTINFEPAI
;
A
#
# COMPACT_ATOMS: atom_id res chain seq x y z
N MET A 1 -34.56 53.64 -28.49
CA MET A 1 -33.40 54.48 -28.89
C MET A 1 -32.87 55.18 -27.65
N LEU A 2 -31.56 55.50 -27.62
CA LEU A 2 -30.67 55.74 -26.47
C LEU A 2 -30.24 54.43 -25.79
N GLY A 3 -29.01 53.94 -25.87
CA GLY A 3 -27.73 54.57 -26.19
C GLY A 3 -26.90 54.66 -24.91
N LEU A 4 -25.79 53.94 -24.83
CA LEU A 4 -24.47 54.52 -24.61
C LEU A 4 -23.41 53.42 -24.71
N GLN A 5 -22.60 53.56 -25.75
CA GLN A 5 -21.28 52.98 -25.86
C GLN A 5 -20.33 53.83 -25.00
N SER A 6 -19.32 53.21 -24.39
CA SER A 6 -17.94 53.71 -24.46
C SER A 6 -17.01 52.83 -23.63
N THR A 7 -16.34 51.95 -24.35
CA THR A 7 -15.03 51.43 -24.03
C THR A 7 -13.99 52.54 -24.23
N THR A 8 -12.90 52.49 -23.45
CA THR A 8 -11.50 52.72 -23.82
C THR A 8 -10.71 53.62 -22.87
N ASN A 9 -9.43 53.24 -22.73
CA ASN A 9 -8.23 54.07 -22.50
C ASN A 9 -7.74 54.31 -21.05
N HIS A 10 -6.88 53.38 -20.62
CA HIS A 10 -5.44 53.51 -20.36
C HIS A 10 -4.80 54.87 -19.95
N CYS A 11 -3.83 54.72 -19.02
CA CYS A 11 -2.64 55.55 -18.71
C CYS A 11 -2.79 56.87 -17.91
N PRO A 12 -1.73 57.38 -17.23
CA PRO A 12 -0.50 56.74 -16.73
C PRO A 12 -0.06 57.20 -15.30
N HIS A 13 1.03 56.57 -14.87
CA HIS A 13 1.96 56.86 -13.77
C HIS A 13 2.26 58.34 -13.45
N ILE A 14 2.50 58.64 -12.15
CA ILE A 14 3.50 59.55 -11.53
C ILE A 14 2.90 60.23 -10.28
N GLY A 15 3.52 60.07 -9.09
CA GLY A 15 3.23 60.97 -7.96
C GLY A 15 3.51 60.43 -6.55
N LEU A 16 4.79 60.32 -6.22
CA LEU A 16 5.41 60.53 -4.89
C LEU A 16 4.50 60.91 -3.70
N SER A 17 4.43 60.05 -2.67
CA SER A 17 4.11 60.39 -1.26
C SER A 17 4.60 59.23 -0.39
N LEU A 18 5.83 59.26 0.09
CA LEU A 18 6.26 59.84 1.37
C LEU A 18 5.47 59.32 2.58
N LEU A 19 6.09 58.31 3.23
CA LEU A 19 6.05 58.00 4.67
C LEU A 19 4.69 57.95 5.38
N LEU A 20 4.23 56.72 5.63
CA LEU A 20 3.58 56.39 6.90
C LEU A 20 4.21 55.08 7.41
N ALA A 21 5.02 55.23 8.46
CA ALA A 21 5.45 54.14 9.29
C ALA A 21 4.22 53.48 9.93
N LEU A 22 4.06 52.17 9.73
CA LEU A 22 3.31 51.34 10.64
C LEU A 22 4.00 49.98 10.73
N GLY A 23 4.72 49.80 11.83
CA GLY A 23 5.18 48.49 12.23
C GLY A 23 3.97 47.63 12.56
N THR A 24 3.77 46.57 11.78
CA THR A 24 2.97 45.42 12.19
C THR A 24 3.85 44.20 11.98
N MET A 25 4.17 43.54 13.09
CA MET A 25 4.86 42.26 13.12
C MET A 25 4.11 41.29 12.21
N LEU A 26 4.76 40.85 11.13
CA LEU A 26 4.27 39.71 10.36
C LEU A 26 4.58 38.45 11.16
N THR A 27 3.77 38.17 12.18
CA THR A 27 3.74 36.84 12.80
C THR A 27 3.16 35.90 11.77
N ALA A 28 4.01 35.34 10.92
CA ALA A 28 3.63 34.24 10.06
C ALA A 28 3.10 33.13 10.97
N PRO A 29 1.85 32.65 10.82
CA PRO A 29 1.48 31.39 11.43
C PRO A 29 2.38 30.36 10.77
N LYS A 30 3.30 29.77 11.55
CA LYS A 30 3.83 28.45 11.21
C LYS A 30 2.59 27.56 11.11
N LEU A 31 2.12 27.29 9.90
CA LEU A 31 1.27 26.15 9.63
C LEU A 31 2.17 24.92 9.80
N THR A 32 2.48 24.62 11.06
CA THR A 32 2.79 23.27 11.50
C THR A 32 1.57 22.43 11.12
N HIS A 33 1.57 21.91 9.91
CA HIS A 33 0.87 20.67 9.63
C HIS A 33 1.58 19.61 10.46
N ALA A 34 1.16 19.50 11.72
CA ALA A 34 1.32 18.28 12.49
C ALA A 34 0.54 17.21 11.71
N SER A 35 1.21 16.52 10.79
CA SER A 35 0.73 15.25 10.30
C SER A 35 0.78 14.30 11.49
N ASN A 36 -0.33 14.25 12.22
CA ASN A 36 -0.52 13.34 13.33
C ASN A 36 -0.30 11.91 12.84
N ALA A 37 0.48 11.16 13.60
CA ALA A 37 0.80 9.77 13.40
C ALA A 37 -0.46 8.90 13.34
N ALA A 38 -0.97 8.67 12.13
CA ALA A 38 -1.87 7.59 11.75
C ALA A 38 -1.86 7.35 10.23
N ALA A 39 -0.74 7.61 9.56
CA ALA A 39 -0.47 6.86 8.34
C ALA A 39 -0.29 5.41 8.79
N ALA A 40 -1.39 4.65 8.70
CA ALA A 40 -1.42 3.21 8.86
C ALA A 40 -0.16 2.62 8.20
N VAL A 41 0.35 1.54 8.78
CA VAL A 41 1.49 0.74 8.31
C VAL A 41 1.33 0.38 6.83
N GLN A 42 1.56 1.34 5.93
CA GLN A 42 1.89 1.13 4.55
C GLN A 42 3.40 0.97 4.59
N ARG A 43 3.84 -0.16 5.16
CA ARG A 43 5.13 -0.70 4.75
C ARG A 43 4.98 -0.81 3.24
N HIS A 44 5.78 -0.05 2.51
CA HIS A 44 5.93 -0.28 1.09
C HIS A 44 6.38 -1.74 0.98
N GLU A 45 5.43 -2.64 0.71
CA GLU A 45 5.75 -4.03 0.41
C GLU A 45 6.64 -3.95 -0.83
N ASN A 46 7.86 -4.49 -0.74
CA ASN A 46 8.77 -4.41 -1.87
C ASN A 46 8.13 -5.13 -3.07
N SER A 47 8.48 -4.70 -4.28
CA SER A 47 7.84 -5.19 -5.51
C SER A 47 7.92 -6.72 -5.63
N ALA A 48 9.00 -7.33 -5.14
CA ALA A 48 9.17 -8.78 -5.09
C ALA A 48 8.15 -9.47 -4.15
N THR A 49 7.98 -9.00 -2.91
CA THR A 49 6.99 -9.59 -2.00
C THR A 49 5.58 -9.38 -2.53
N ASN A 50 5.27 -8.22 -3.12
CA ASN A 50 3.98 -7.98 -3.75
C ASN A 50 3.73 -8.95 -4.93
N ALA A 51 4.73 -9.17 -5.80
CA ALA A 51 4.62 -10.14 -6.90
C ALA A 51 4.35 -11.57 -6.38
N LEU A 52 5.05 -11.99 -5.32
CA LEU A 52 4.79 -13.28 -4.67
C LEU A 52 3.38 -13.36 -4.09
N ARG A 53 2.95 -12.30 -3.39
CA ARG A 53 1.61 -12.19 -2.81
C ARG A 53 0.54 -12.33 -3.89
N GLU A 54 0.69 -11.64 -5.00
CA GLU A 54 -0.24 -11.69 -6.14
C GLU A 54 -0.30 -13.09 -6.76
N ASP A 55 0.84 -13.74 -6.99
CA ASP A 55 0.88 -15.07 -7.60
C ASP A 55 0.28 -16.15 -6.67
N ILE A 56 0.48 -16.03 -5.36
CA ILE A 56 -0.19 -16.88 -4.37
C ILE A 56 -1.69 -16.60 -4.35
N ALA A 57 -2.10 -15.32 -4.31
CA ALA A 57 -3.50 -14.92 -4.25
C ALA A 57 -4.30 -15.45 -5.45
N LYS A 58 -3.74 -15.41 -6.66
CA LYS A 58 -4.36 -15.97 -7.88
C LYS A 58 -4.71 -17.45 -7.75
N ASN A 59 -3.93 -18.20 -6.97
CA ASN A 59 -4.10 -19.63 -6.77
C ASN A 59 -4.90 -19.98 -5.51
N TRP A 60 -5.26 -18.98 -4.69
CA TRP A 60 -5.88 -19.20 -3.40
C TRP A 60 -7.40 -19.20 -3.47
N ASN A 61 -7.97 -20.39 -3.69
CA ASN A 61 -9.41 -20.59 -3.66
C ASN A 61 -9.91 -20.89 -2.23
N ILE A 62 -10.62 -19.92 -1.64
CA ILE A 62 -11.26 -20.02 -0.32
C ILE A 62 -12.78 -20.10 -0.53
N VAL A 63 -13.44 -21.01 0.20
CA VAL A 63 -14.90 -21.13 0.15
C VAL A 63 -15.53 -19.90 0.79
N PRO A 64 -16.44 -19.18 0.11
CA PRO A 64 -17.11 -18.02 0.70
C PRO A 64 -18.04 -18.44 1.85
N GLY A 65 -18.28 -17.54 2.79
CA GLY A 65 -19.24 -17.75 3.89
C GLY A 65 -18.77 -18.67 5.02
N MET A 66 -17.48 -19.02 5.07
CA MET A 66 -16.92 -19.77 6.20
C MET A 66 -17.08 -18.99 7.51
N GLU A 67 -17.54 -19.69 8.54
CA GLU A 67 -17.71 -19.14 9.88
C GLU A 67 -16.38 -18.61 10.44
N GLY A 68 -16.41 -17.39 10.96
CA GLY A 68 -15.24 -16.73 11.57
C GLY A 68 -14.05 -16.52 10.65
N ALA A 69 -14.23 -16.64 9.32
CA ALA A 69 -13.13 -16.43 8.36
C ALA A 69 -12.53 -15.03 8.42
N ARG A 70 -13.32 -14.03 8.83
CA ARG A 70 -12.88 -12.64 9.09
C ARG A 70 -11.84 -12.54 10.21
N ASP A 71 -11.84 -13.48 11.14
CA ASP A 71 -10.93 -13.50 12.28
C ASP A 71 -9.65 -14.30 11.98
N VAL A 72 -9.62 -15.02 10.86
CA VAL A 72 -8.48 -15.85 10.49
C VAL A 72 -7.34 -15.00 9.95
N ARG A 73 -6.11 -15.38 10.29
CA ARG A 73 -4.86 -14.73 9.91
C ARG A 73 -3.92 -15.80 9.41
N VAL A 74 -3.34 -15.64 8.21
CA VAL A 74 -2.48 -16.65 7.60
C VAL A 74 -1.10 -16.09 7.34
N ARG A 75 -0.07 -16.77 7.84
CA ARG A 75 1.33 -16.45 7.59
C ARG A 75 1.98 -17.58 6.82
N MET A 76 2.62 -17.26 5.69
CA MET A 76 3.33 -18.21 4.84
C MET A 76 4.81 -17.87 4.84
N HIS A 77 5.67 -18.84 5.10
CA HIS A 77 7.12 -18.69 5.03
C HIS A 77 7.67 -19.57 3.90
N LEU A 78 8.43 -18.96 3.00
CA LEU A 78 8.91 -19.56 1.76
C LEU A 78 10.42 -19.38 1.63
N ARG A 79 11.06 -20.35 0.98
CA ARG A 79 12.46 -20.26 0.53
C ARG A 79 12.50 -20.57 -0.96
N LEU A 80 13.18 -19.73 -1.72
CA LEU A 80 13.19 -19.79 -3.18
C LEU A 80 14.62 -19.82 -3.72
N ASN A 81 14.86 -20.58 -4.80
CA ASN A 81 16.09 -20.46 -5.58
C ASN A 81 15.96 -19.33 -6.62
N ARG A 82 17.05 -19.03 -7.33
CA ARG A 82 17.09 -17.96 -8.34
C ARG A 82 16.14 -18.20 -9.53
N SER A 83 15.68 -19.43 -9.78
CA SER A 83 14.66 -19.73 -10.80
C SER A 83 13.23 -19.53 -10.30
N GLY A 84 13.04 -19.11 -9.03
CA GLY A 84 11.74 -18.91 -8.42
C GLY A 84 11.07 -20.23 -8.00
N GLU A 85 11.79 -21.35 -7.98
CA GLU A 85 11.27 -22.60 -7.44
C GLU A 85 11.38 -22.60 -5.92
N ILE A 86 10.46 -23.32 -5.27
CA ILE A 86 10.47 -23.54 -3.84
C ILE A 86 11.61 -24.50 -3.49
N VAL A 87 12.41 -24.12 -2.50
CA VAL A 87 13.48 -24.95 -1.94
C VAL A 87 13.10 -25.33 -0.52
N GLY A 88 13.02 -26.63 -0.25
CA GLY A 88 12.55 -27.15 1.04
C GLY A 88 11.03 -27.07 1.18
N GLU A 89 10.56 -27.08 2.42
CA GLU A 89 9.13 -27.13 2.73
C GLU A 89 8.57 -25.73 3.10
N PRO A 90 7.54 -25.25 2.39
CA PRO A 90 6.78 -24.07 2.82
C PRO A 90 6.19 -24.27 4.21
N LYS A 91 6.17 -23.21 5.03
CA LYS A 91 5.50 -23.26 6.34
C LYS A 91 4.30 -22.33 6.34
N VAL A 92 3.15 -22.85 6.76
CA VAL A 92 1.91 -22.07 6.92
C VAL A 92 1.51 -22.09 8.38
N THR A 93 1.32 -20.90 8.96
CA THR A 93 0.77 -20.72 10.30
C THR A 93 -0.55 -19.99 10.20
N VAL A 94 -1.56 -20.47 10.92
CA VAL A 94 -2.90 -19.88 10.92
C VAL A 94 -3.31 -19.60 12.36
N THR A 95 -3.87 -18.42 12.60
CA THR A 95 -4.38 -18.01 13.91
C THR A 95 -5.75 -17.36 13.77
N GLY A 96 -6.46 -17.23 14.91
CA GLY A 96 -7.80 -16.65 14.97
C GLY A 96 -8.90 -17.53 14.36
N GLY A 97 -10.17 -17.15 14.54
CA GLY A 97 -11.33 -17.90 14.05
C GLY A 97 -11.48 -19.34 14.58
N PRO A 98 -12.51 -20.09 14.13
CA PRO A 98 -12.73 -21.48 14.51
C PRO A 98 -11.64 -22.42 13.97
N LYS A 99 -11.29 -23.49 14.73
CA LYS A 99 -10.25 -24.46 14.33
C LYS A 99 -10.51 -25.12 12.97
N GLY A 100 -11.77 -25.42 12.63
CA GLY A 100 -12.14 -25.98 11.33
C GLY A 100 -11.82 -25.02 10.18
N THR A 101 -12.17 -23.74 10.34
CA THR A 101 -11.86 -22.68 9.39
C THR A 101 -10.35 -22.47 9.27
N GLN A 102 -9.61 -22.48 10.38
CA GLN A 102 -8.14 -22.40 10.37
C GLN A 102 -7.51 -23.54 9.54
N GLN A 103 -7.97 -24.77 9.74
CA GLN A 103 -7.45 -25.94 9.02
C GLN A 103 -7.76 -25.85 7.52
N ALA A 104 -8.97 -25.47 7.15
CA ALA A 104 -9.36 -25.27 5.75
C ALA A 104 -8.49 -24.20 5.07
N MET A 105 -8.25 -23.08 5.77
CA MET A 105 -7.41 -21.99 5.29
C MET A 105 -5.94 -22.41 5.15
N ALA A 106 -5.40 -23.18 6.09
CA ALA A 106 -4.03 -23.71 6.02
C ALA A 106 -3.83 -24.62 4.80
N VAL A 107 -4.77 -25.54 4.55
CA VAL A 107 -4.73 -26.44 3.38
C VAL A 107 -4.85 -25.65 2.07
N ALA A 108 -5.77 -24.69 2.02
CA ALA A 108 -5.95 -23.85 0.84
C ALA A 108 -4.71 -22.99 0.54
N ALA A 109 -4.09 -22.42 1.57
CA ALA A 109 -2.86 -21.63 1.49
C ALA A 109 -1.68 -22.45 0.97
N MET A 110 -1.43 -23.62 1.56
CA MET A 110 -0.36 -24.53 1.11
C MET A 110 -0.54 -24.91 -0.37
N ARG A 111 -1.77 -25.26 -0.77
CA ARG A 111 -2.07 -25.57 -2.18
C ARG A 111 -1.81 -24.38 -3.10
N ALA A 112 -2.14 -23.17 -2.67
CA ALA A 112 -1.93 -21.96 -3.46
C ALA A 112 -0.43 -21.71 -3.72
N VAL A 113 0.40 -21.81 -2.66
CA VAL A 113 1.85 -21.69 -2.74
C VAL A 113 2.44 -22.71 -3.72
N LEU A 114 2.07 -23.98 -3.58
CA LEU A 114 2.62 -25.05 -4.43
C LEU A 114 2.21 -24.91 -5.90
N ARG A 115 1.03 -24.34 -6.18
CA ARG A 115 0.57 -24.07 -7.56
C ARG A 115 1.16 -22.81 -8.17
N ALA A 116 1.56 -21.84 -7.35
CA ALA A 116 2.19 -20.61 -7.82
C ALA A 116 3.64 -20.84 -8.28
N ALA A 117 4.31 -21.87 -7.77
CA ALA A 117 5.67 -22.19 -8.18
C ALA A 117 5.72 -22.75 -9.63
N PRO A 118 6.74 -22.39 -10.42
CA PRO A 118 7.80 -21.42 -10.10
C PRO A 118 7.31 -19.96 -10.19
N PHE A 119 7.82 -19.09 -9.31
CA PHE A 119 7.55 -17.66 -9.29
C PHE A 119 8.39 -16.91 -10.33
N LYS A 120 7.79 -16.58 -11.47
CA LYS A 120 8.52 -16.08 -12.65
C LYS A 120 8.74 -14.56 -12.68
N ASN A 121 7.96 -13.80 -11.92
CA ASN A 121 7.93 -12.34 -12.00
C ASN A 121 8.75 -11.70 -10.86
N LEU A 122 9.95 -12.21 -10.61
CA LEU A 122 10.82 -11.74 -9.53
C LEU A 122 12.05 -11.00 -10.09
N PRO A 123 12.37 -9.80 -9.57
CA PRO A 123 13.57 -9.07 -9.96
C PRO A 123 14.82 -9.83 -9.52
N ILE A 124 15.59 -10.36 -10.48
CA ILE A 124 16.75 -11.25 -10.22
C ILE A 124 17.91 -10.53 -9.50
N ASP A 125 18.03 -9.23 -9.74
CA ASP A 125 18.97 -8.31 -9.11
C ASP A 125 18.67 -8.10 -7.61
N GLN A 126 17.46 -8.43 -7.16
CA GLN A 126 17.00 -8.29 -5.78
C GLN A 126 16.83 -9.65 -5.08
N TYR A 127 17.59 -10.67 -5.49
CA TYR A 127 17.43 -12.04 -4.96
C TYR A 127 17.47 -12.12 -3.43
N ASP A 128 18.30 -11.32 -2.77
CA ASP A 128 18.39 -11.31 -1.31
C ASP A 128 17.10 -10.89 -0.61
N ASP A 129 16.22 -10.14 -1.30
CA ASP A 129 14.94 -9.67 -0.78
C ASP A 129 13.84 -10.73 -0.82
N TRP A 130 14.01 -11.79 -1.63
CA TRP A 130 12.95 -12.78 -1.87
C TRP A 130 13.40 -14.25 -1.81
N LYS A 131 14.70 -14.52 -1.64
CA LYS A 131 15.23 -15.88 -1.43
C LYS A 131 14.64 -16.58 -0.20
N GLU A 132 14.24 -15.81 0.82
CA GLU A 132 13.53 -16.28 2.00
C GLU A 132 12.58 -15.17 2.46
N VAL A 133 11.27 -15.44 2.43
CA VAL A 133 10.25 -14.41 2.66
C VAL A 133 9.14 -14.94 3.56
N THR A 134 8.52 -14.02 4.31
CA THR A 134 7.29 -14.28 5.05
C THR A 134 6.18 -13.36 4.56
N ILE A 135 5.11 -13.96 4.05
CA ILE A 135 3.94 -13.28 3.49
C ILE A 135 2.78 -13.46 4.46
N ASN A 136 2.13 -12.35 4.84
CA ASN A 136 0.96 -12.37 5.72
C ASN A 136 -0.29 -12.04 4.92
N PHE A 137 -1.32 -12.85 5.07
CA PHE A 137 -2.62 -12.63 4.47
C PHE A 137 -3.67 -12.44 5.54
N GLU A 138 -4.28 -11.27 5.44
CA GLU A 138 -5.33 -10.78 6.30
C GLU A 138 -6.61 -10.74 5.46
N PRO A 139 -7.78 -11.10 6.01
CA PRO A 139 -9.04 -10.99 5.31
C PRO A 139 -9.28 -9.51 4.95
N ALA A 140 -9.41 -9.21 3.66
CA ALA A 140 -9.85 -7.91 3.18
C ALA A 140 -11.39 -7.88 3.15
N ILE A 141 -12.04 -7.92 4.32
CA ILE A 141 -13.51 -7.97 4.44
C ILE A 141 -14.04 -7.22 5.65
#